data_AF-A0AAD6FM33-F1
#
_entry.id   AF-A0AAD6FM33-F1
#
_cell.length_a   1.000
_cell.length_b   1.000
_cell.length_c   1.000
_cell.angle_alpha   90.00
_cell.angle_beta   90.00
_cell.angle_gamma   90.00
#
_symmetry.space_group_name_H-M   'P 1'
#
loop_
_entity.id
_entity.type
_entity.pdbx_description
1 polymer ?
#
loop_
_entity_poly.entity_id
_entity_poly.type
_entity_poly.pdbx_seq_one_letter_code
_entity_poly.pdbx_strand_id
1 'polypeptide(L)'
;MGNCCSRDPSRGAGHKLVPIKRHATWPATAKVVANVEDHEFSTWDLTGDARSGRPVKMTARAQRRMLNEVKKNPRVSARDLKKSLAHANISVDESTIRKTLNKKGVHGRTPRRKPLLSRKNIAARLKFAKEHLDVPQHYWQHILWTDETKVELFGRNTQRYVWRIQRVFLQL
;
A
#
# COMPACT_ATOMS: atom_id res chain seq x y z
N MET A 1 25.31 -10.55 15.00
CA MET A 1 26.53 -9.77 14.70
C MET A 1 26.12 -8.43 14.13
N GLY A 2 26.70 -7.35 14.65
CA GLY A 2 26.59 -6.01 14.05
C GLY A 2 25.93 -4.97 14.97
N ASN A 3 26.75 -4.36 15.82
CA ASN A 3 26.45 -3.08 16.47
C ASN A 3 26.32 -1.95 15.44
N CYS A 4 25.60 -0.90 15.83
CA CYS A 4 26.05 0.51 15.82
C CYS A 4 24.88 1.45 15.50
N CYS A 5 24.62 2.38 16.43
CA CYS A 5 24.35 3.78 16.14
C CYS A 5 24.48 4.55 17.46
N SER A 6 25.72 4.94 17.75
CA SER A 6 26.09 5.92 18.76
C SER A 6 25.35 7.24 18.49
N ARG A 7 24.65 7.79 19.50
CA ARG A 7 24.18 9.18 19.46
C ARG A 7 24.87 9.98 20.56
N ASP A 8 25.66 10.92 20.06
CA ASP A 8 26.31 12.09 20.67
C ASP A 8 25.58 12.69 21.89
N PRO A 9 26.24 12.87 23.06
CA PRO A 9 25.61 13.40 24.28
C PRO A 9 25.54 14.94 24.36
N SER A 10 25.92 15.68 23.32
CA SER A 10 26.20 17.13 23.44
C SER A 10 25.15 18.09 22.83
N ARG A 11 23.84 17.78 22.92
CA ARG A 11 22.77 18.78 22.67
C ARG A 11 21.84 18.93 23.86
N GLY A 12 22.29 19.72 24.83
CA GLY A 12 21.51 20.15 25.98
C GLY A 12 20.36 21.08 25.56
N ALA A 13 19.20 20.50 25.24
CA ALA A 13 17.93 21.20 25.41
C ALA A 13 17.59 21.12 26.91
N GLY A 14 17.66 22.26 27.60
CA GLY A 14 17.41 22.36 29.04
C GLY A 14 16.06 21.76 29.40
N HIS A 15 16.09 20.60 30.07
CA HIS A 15 14.91 20.03 30.69
C HIS A 15 14.62 20.85 31.94
N LYS A 16 13.49 21.56 31.97
CA LYS A 16 13.01 22.16 33.21
C LYS A 16 12.35 21.05 34.02
N LEU A 17 12.93 20.75 35.17
CA LEU A 17 12.31 19.91 36.19
C LEU A 17 11.05 20.63 36.68
N VAL A 18 9.88 20.00 36.50
CA VAL A 18 8.63 20.49 37.07
C VAL A 18 8.30 19.61 38.29
N PRO A 19 8.19 20.18 39.50
CA PRO A 19 7.85 19.39 40.67
C PRO A 19 6.38 18.96 40.61
N ILE A 20 6.13 17.67 40.45
CA ILE A 20 4.80 17.08 40.59
C ILE A 20 4.50 16.99 42.09
N LYS A 21 3.58 17.82 42.59
CA LYS A 21 3.08 17.73 43.97
C LYS A 21 2.43 16.36 44.18
N ARG A 22 2.96 15.59 45.13
CA ARG A 22 2.39 14.30 45.56
C ARG A 22 1.15 14.55 46.43
N HIS A 23 -0.02 14.57 45.82
CA HIS A 23 -1.27 14.34 46.54
C HIS A 23 -2.13 13.36 45.75
N ALA A 24 -1.91 12.07 46.00
CA ALA A 24 -2.90 11.04 45.72
C ALA A 24 -2.67 9.89 46.71
N THR A 25 -3.56 9.76 47.69
CA THR A 25 -3.72 8.54 48.47
C THR A 25 -4.40 7.52 47.58
N TRP A 26 -3.69 6.46 47.20
CA TRP A 26 -4.20 5.38 46.35
C TRP A 26 -4.78 4.26 47.22
N PRO A 27 -5.94 3.67 46.87
CA PRO A 27 -6.52 2.58 47.64
C PRO A 27 -5.70 1.29 47.46
N ALA A 28 -5.51 0.57 48.58
CA ALA A 28 -4.64 -0.60 48.73
C ALA A 28 -5.12 -1.89 48.01
N THR A 29 -5.87 -1.78 46.90
CA THR A 29 -6.41 -2.93 46.15
C THR A 29 -5.82 -3.08 44.74
N ALA A 30 -4.91 -2.19 44.32
CA ALA A 30 -4.27 -2.28 43.01
C ALA A 30 -2.99 -3.14 43.06
N LYS A 31 -3.06 -4.36 42.52
CA LYS A 31 -1.95 -5.33 42.33
C LYS A 31 -0.78 -4.84 41.44
N VAL A 32 -0.74 -3.56 41.05
CA VAL A 32 0.22 -3.02 40.07
C VAL A 32 1.45 -2.40 40.75
N VAL A 33 1.41 -2.16 42.06
CA VAL A 33 2.41 -1.36 42.80
C VAL A 33 3.56 -2.21 43.37
N ALA A 34 3.97 -3.28 42.69
CA ALA A 34 5.08 -4.11 43.21
C ALA A 34 6.48 -3.62 42.79
N ASN A 35 6.61 -2.71 41.81
CA ASN A 35 7.92 -2.38 41.23
C ASN A 35 8.09 -0.88 40.89
N VAL A 36 7.84 0.04 41.85
CA VAL A 36 7.91 1.49 41.60
C VAL A 36 8.79 2.22 42.63
N GLU A 37 9.76 1.55 43.26
CA GLU A 37 10.53 2.21 44.34
C GLU A 37 11.86 2.86 43.92
N ASP A 38 12.46 2.54 42.76
CA ASP A 38 13.74 3.19 42.37
C ASP A 38 13.82 3.66 40.91
N HIS A 39 12.70 3.80 40.19
CA HIS A 39 12.73 4.18 38.77
C HIS A 39 12.54 5.69 38.57
N GLU A 40 13.58 6.38 38.08
CA GLU A 40 13.46 7.76 37.60
C GLU A 40 12.58 7.78 36.34
N PHE A 41 11.35 8.25 36.51
CA PHE A 41 10.34 8.28 35.46
C PHE A 41 10.76 9.19 34.29
N SER A 42 11.15 8.60 33.17
CA SER A 42 11.53 9.26 31.93
C SER A 42 10.36 9.38 30.96
N THR A 43 10.48 10.21 29.91
CA THR A 43 9.47 10.35 28.85
C THR A 43 9.11 9.01 28.17
N TRP A 44 10.00 8.01 28.24
CA TRP A 44 9.82 6.66 27.68
C TRP A 44 8.96 5.76 28.58
N ASP A 45 8.88 6.06 29.88
CA ASP A 45 8.02 5.36 30.85
C ASP A 45 6.54 5.78 30.75
N LEU A 46 6.27 6.88 30.04
CA LEU A 46 4.92 7.31 29.65
C LEU A 46 4.39 6.57 28.42
N THR A 47 5.27 5.94 27.63
CA THR A 47 4.89 5.16 26.46
C THR A 47 4.85 3.68 26.84
N GLY A 48 3.73 3.25 27.41
CA GLY A 48 3.53 1.83 27.72
C GLY A 48 3.72 0.94 26.49
N ASP A 49 4.34 -0.22 26.67
CA ASP A 49 4.57 -1.18 25.59
C ASP A 49 3.27 -1.52 24.86
N ALA A 50 3.34 -1.56 23.54
CA ALA A 50 2.19 -1.90 22.72
C ALA A 50 1.71 -3.32 23.07
N ARG A 51 0.48 -3.42 23.59
CA ARG A 51 -0.12 -4.72 23.90
C ARG A 51 -0.14 -5.61 22.65
N SER A 52 0.17 -6.90 22.84
CA SER A 52 0.00 -7.89 21.78
C SER A 52 -1.47 -7.95 21.37
N GLY A 53 -1.78 -7.45 20.18
CA GLY A 53 -3.13 -7.48 19.63
C GLY A 53 -3.61 -8.90 19.33
N ARG A 54 -4.87 -9.02 18.86
CA ARG A 54 -5.45 -10.31 18.46
C ARG A 54 -4.61 -10.98 17.37
N PRO A 55 -4.31 -12.30 17.49
CA PRO A 55 -3.58 -13.02 16.46
C PRO A 55 -4.34 -12.98 15.12
N VAL A 56 -3.59 -12.77 14.04
CA VAL A 56 -4.14 -12.67 12.69
C VAL A 56 -4.51 -14.08 12.20
N LYS A 57 -5.75 -14.27 11.73
CA LYS A 57 -6.22 -15.56 11.19
C LYS A 57 -5.42 -16.06 9.97
N MET A 58 -4.73 -15.16 9.29
CA MET A 58 -4.04 -15.44 8.04
C MET A 58 -2.54 -15.59 8.26
N THR A 59 -2.03 -16.80 8.10
CA THR A 59 -0.60 -17.12 8.28
C THR A 59 0.27 -16.44 7.22
N ALA A 60 1.55 -16.20 7.53
CA ALA A 60 2.49 -15.59 6.59
C ALA A 60 2.60 -16.37 5.26
N ARG A 61 2.53 -17.71 5.32
CA ARG A 61 2.51 -18.59 4.14
C ARG A 61 1.28 -18.33 3.26
N ALA A 62 0.11 -18.18 3.87
CA ALA A 62 -1.13 -17.88 3.17
C ALA A 62 -1.11 -16.50 2.51
N GLN A 63 -0.56 -15.48 3.19
CA GLN A 63 -0.39 -14.16 2.61
C GLN A 63 0.51 -14.22 1.38
N ARG A 64 1.63 -14.94 1.45
CA ARG A 64 2.57 -15.09 0.33
C ARG A 64 1.93 -15.81 -0.86
N ARG A 65 1.18 -16.89 -0.61
CA ARG A 65 0.43 -17.61 -1.65
C ARG A 65 -0.55 -16.68 -2.37
N MET A 66 -1.37 -15.96 -1.60
CA MET A 66 -2.33 -15.00 -2.14
C MET A 66 -1.65 -13.92 -3.00
N LEU A 67 -0.55 -13.34 -2.51
CA LEU A 67 0.18 -12.31 -3.25
C LEU A 67 0.78 -12.87 -4.56
N ASN A 68 1.26 -14.11 -4.56
CA ASN A 68 1.76 -14.77 -5.77
C ASN A 68 0.64 -15.05 -6.77
N GLU A 69 -0.54 -15.46 -6.31
CA GLU A 69 -1.72 -15.64 -7.17
C GLU A 69 -2.14 -14.33 -7.82
N VAL A 70 -2.20 -13.25 -7.04
CA VAL A 70 -2.50 -11.90 -7.54
C VAL A 70 -1.43 -11.41 -8.53
N LYS A 71 -0.14 -11.71 -8.27
CA LYS A 71 0.95 -11.37 -9.17
C LYS A 71 0.86 -12.13 -10.51
N LYS A 72 0.49 -13.42 -10.47
CA LYS A 72 0.30 -14.26 -11.67
C LYS A 72 -0.91 -13.82 -12.48
N ASN A 73 -2.03 -13.54 -11.81
CA ASN A 73 -3.25 -13.06 -12.45
C ASN A 73 -3.84 -11.86 -11.69
N PRO A 74 -3.53 -10.62 -12.11
CA PRO A 74 -4.05 -9.42 -11.48
C PRO A 74 -5.58 -9.26 -11.57
N ARG A 75 -6.27 -10.06 -12.40
CA ARG A 75 -7.74 -10.02 -12.57
C ARG A 75 -8.50 -10.94 -11.61
N VAL A 76 -7.79 -11.71 -10.77
CA VAL A 76 -8.41 -12.61 -9.80
C VAL A 76 -9.31 -11.85 -8.83
N SER A 77 -10.51 -12.34 -8.59
CA SER A 77 -11.44 -11.71 -7.64
C SER A 77 -11.13 -12.10 -6.20
N ALA A 78 -11.60 -11.31 -5.23
CA ALA A 78 -11.49 -11.69 -3.82
C ALA A 78 -12.21 -13.02 -3.50
N ARG A 79 -13.28 -13.33 -4.25
CA ARG A 79 -14.00 -14.62 -4.16
C ARG A 79 -13.13 -15.79 -4.59
N ASP A 80 -12.39 -15.63 -5.67
CA ASP A 80 -11.49 -16.68 -6.17
C ASP A 80 -10.33 -16.90 -5.20
N LEU A 81 -9.78 -15.82 -4.61
CA LEU A 81 -8.78 -15.92 -3.55
C LEU A 81 -9.33 -16.64 -2.32
N LYS A 82 -10.57 -16.33 -1.91
CA LYS A 82 -11.25 -17.00 -0.79
C LYS A 82 -11.38 -18.50 -1.07
N LYS A 83 -11.78 -18.89 -2.28
CA LYS A 83 -11.81 -20.30 -2.70
C LYS A 83 -10.42 -20.93 -2.62
N SER A 84 -9.38 -20.29 -3.17
CA SER A 84 -8.01 -20.82 -3.11
C SER A 84 -7.50 -21.04 -1.67
N LEU A 85 -7.84 -20.12 -0.76
CA LEU A 85 -7.50 -20.21 0.66
C LEU A 85 -8.30 -21.27 1.41
N ALA A 86 -9.55 -21.52 1.02
CA ALA A 86 -10.36 -22.59 1.58
C ALA A 86 -9.73 -23.97 1.29
N HIS A 87 -9.16 -24.18 0.10
CA HIS A 87 -8.39 -25.40 -0.22
C HIS A 87 -7.11 -25.55 0.63
N ALA A 88 -6.64 -24.46 1.25
CA ALA A 88 -5.51 -24.47 2.17
C ALA A 88 -5.93 -24.61 3.65
N ASN A 89 -7.21 -24.93 3.92
CA ASN A 89 -7.82 -24.98 5.25
C ASN A 89 -7.85 -23.62 5.99
N ILE A 90 -7.91 -22.51 5.24
CA ILE A 90 -7.94 -21.16 5.80
C ILE A 90 -9.28 -20.50 5.49
N SER A 91 -10.14 -20.40 6.51
CA SER A 91 -11.41 -19.70 6.41
C SER A 91 -11.24 -18.22 6.73
N VAL A 92 -11.31 -17.38 5.69
CA VAL A 92 -11.27 -15.92 5.79
C VAL A 92 -12.37 -15.28 4.95
N ASP A 93 -12.83 -14.11 5.39
CA ASP A 93 -13.78 -13.32 4.63
C ASP A 93 -13.09 -12.51 3.52
N GLU A 94 -13.83 -12.17 2.46
CA GLU A 94 -13.36 -11.34 1.36
C GLU A 94 -12.82 -9.98 1.84
N SER A 95 -13.47 -9.37 2.84
CA SER A 95 -13.01 -8.11 3.43
C SER A 95 -11.61 -8.23 4.04
N THR A 96 -11.28 -9.37 4.65
CA THR A 96 -9.96 -9.63 5.25
C THR A 96 -8.89 -9.78 4.17
N ILE A 97 -9.24 -10.42 3.04
CA ILE A 97 -8.37 -10.55 1.86
C ILE A 97 -8.06 -9.15 1.31
N ARG A 98 -9.09 -8.32 1.07
CA ARG A 98 -8.93 -6.94 0.57
C ARG A 98 -8.06 -6.09 1.50
N LYS A 99 -8.32 -6.12 2.82
CA LYS A 99 -7.54 -5.40 3.83
C LYS A 99 -6.07 -5.85 3.84
N THR A 100 -5.81 -7.15 3.73
CA THR A 100 -4.44 -7.66 3.73
C THR A 100 -3.68 -7.27 2.47
N LEU A 101 -4.33 -7.33 1.29
CA LEU A 101 -3.75 -6.85 0.04
C LEU A 101 -3.42 -5.36 0.13
N ASN A 102 -4.33 -4.55 0.64
CA ASN A 102 -4.10 -3.12 0.85
C ASN A 102 -2.93 -2.86 1.82
N LYS A 103 -2.82 -3.61 2.93
CA LYS A 103 -1.69 -3.52 3.86
C LYS A 103 -0.34 -3.88 3.21
N LYS A 104 -0.37 -4.66 2.13
CA LYS A 104 0.79 -5.04 1.32
C LYS A 104 1.00 -4.13 0.10
N GLY A 105 0.27 -3.01 0.01
CA GLY A 105 0.39 -2.02 -1.07
C GLY A 105 -0.25 -2.44 -2.40
N VAL A 106 -1.10 -3.47 -2.38
CA VAL A 106 -1.81 -3.97 -3.57
C VAL A 106 -3.26 -3.50 -3.51
N HIS A 107 -3.68 -2.73 -4.50
CA HIS A 107 -4.99 -2.10 -4.53
C HIS A 107 -5.77 -2.45 -5.79
N GLY A 108 -7.10 -2.50 -5.67
CA GLY A 108 -7.99 -2.57 -6.82
C GLY A 108 -7.94 -1.26 -7.62
N ARG A 109 -7.70 -1.38 -8.93
CA ARG A 109 -7.66 -0.25 -9.88
C ARG A 109 -8.34 -0.63 -11.18
N THR A 110 -8.87 0.36 -11.89
CA THR A 110 -9.43 0.15 -13.22
C THR A 110 -8.30 0.02 -14.25
N PRO A 111 -8.23 -1.06 -15.03
CA PRO A 111 -7.26 -1.19 -16.10
C PRO A 111 -7.57 -0.17 -17.21
N ARG A 112 -6.53 0.47 -17.76
CA ARG A 112 -6.68 1.26 -18.98
C ARG A 112 -7.01 0.34 -20.15
N ARG A 113 -8.08 0.64 -20.89
CA ARG A 113 -8.40 -0.03 -22.16
C ARG A 113 -7.36 0.41 -23.19
N LYS A 114 -6.74 -0.54 -23.87
CA LYS A 114 -5.78 -0.28 -24.94
C LYS A 114 -6.18 -1.10 -26.17
N PRO A 115 -6.10 -0.55 -27.38
CA PRO A 115 -6.28 -1.34 -28.59
C PRO A 115 -5.20 -2.42 -28.66
N LEU A 116 -5.56 -3.59 -29.19
CA LEU A 116 -4.58 -4.62 -29.50
C LEU A 116 -3.83 -4.19 -30.76
N LEU A 117 -2.51 -4.03 -30.64
CA LEU A 117 -1.66 -3.64 -31.76
C LEU A 117 -0.96 -4.88 -32.32
N SER A 118 -1.08 -5.08 -33.64
CA SER A 118 -0.27 -6.07 -34.34
C SER A 118 1.20 -5.62 -34.40
N ARG A 119 2.14 -6.55 -34.57
CA ARG A 119 3.57 -6.20 -34.73
C ARG A 119 3.81 -5.25 -35.89
N LYS A 120 3.07 -5.45 -37.01
CA LYS A 120 3.10 -4.56 -38.18
C LYS A 120 2.67 -3.14 -37.82
N ASN A 121 1.56 -2.98 -37.10
CA ASN A 121 1.05 -1.68 -36.69
C ASN A 121 1.98 -0.97 -35.71
N ILE A 122 2.65 -1.72 -34.82
CA ILE A 122 3.66 -1.16 -33.91
C ILE A 122 4.84 -0.59 -34.73
N ALA A 123 5.35 -1.36 -35.69
CA ALA A 123 6.47 -0.92 -36.53
C ALA A 123 6.11 0.30 -37.38
N ALA A 124 4.93 0.30 -38.02
CA ALA A 124 4.46 1.43 -38.81
C ALA A 124 4.28 2.70 -37.97
N ARG A 125 3.67 2.59 -36.77
CA ARG A 125 3.53 3.72 -35.84
C ARG A 125 4.87 4.25 -35.36
N LEU A 126 5.83 3.36 -35.07
CA LEU A 126 7.17 3.78 -34.65
C LEU A 126 7.92 4.47 -35.80
N LYS A 127 7.82 3.94 -37.02
CA LYS A 127 8.41 4.55 -38.22
C LYS A 127 7.84 5.95 -38.44
N PHE A 128 6.51 6.08 -38.44
CA PHE A 128 5.83 7.36 -38.55
C PHE A 128 6.30 8.36 -37.47
N ALA A 129 6.34 7.94 -36.20
CA ALA A 129 6.77 8.80 -35.10
C ALA A 129 8.23 9.27 -35.23
N LYS A 130 9.13 8.42 -35.77
CA LYS A 130 10.52 8.79 -36.02
C LYS A 130 10.66 9.76 -37.19
N GLU A 131 9.97 9.50 -38.30
CA GLU A 131 9.99 10.35 -39.49
C GLU A 131 9.45 11.75 -39.20
N HIS A 132 8.50 11.86 -38.26
CA HIS A 132 7.83 13.11 -37.93
C HIS A 132 8.27 13.71 -36.58
N LEU A 133 9.39 13.25 -36.00
CA LEU A 133 9.87 13.73 -34.69
C LEU A 133 10.35 15.20 -34.76
N ASP A 134 11.11 15.53 -35.79
CA ASP A 134 11.72 16.85 -36.00
C ASP A 134 10.88 17.75 -36.93
N VAL A 135 9.65 17.33 -37.25
CA VAL A 135 8.76 18.09 -38.13
C VAL A 135 8.30 19.36 -37.41
N PRO A 136 8.52 20.55 -38.01
CA PRO A 136 8.24 21.83 -37.36
C PRO A 136 6.75 22.05 -37.14
N GLN A 137 6.40 22.84 -36.13
CA GLN A 137 5.02 23.07 -35.72
C GLN A 137 4.13 23.63 -36.85
N HIS A 138 4.67 24.46 -37.74
CA HIS A 138 3.90 25.03 -38.85
C HIS A 138 3.31 23.94 -39.76
N TYR A 139 4.03 22.85 -40.00
CA TYR A 139 3.54 21.72 -40.80
C TYR A 139 2.27 21.13 -40.19
N TRP A 140 2.26 20.92 -38.88
CA TRP A 140 1.11 20.37 -38.16
C TRP A 140 -0.10 21.31 -38.13
N GLN A 141 0.12 22.63 -38.17
CA GLN A 141 -0.95 23.62 -38.20
C GLN A 141 -1.75 23.58 -39.51
N HIS A 142 -1.14 23.10 -40.60
CA HIS A 142 -1.79 22.97 -41.90
C HIS A 142 -2.46 21.62 -42.13
N ILE A 143 -2.40 20.70 -41.15
CA ILE A 143 -3.05 19.39 -41.25
C ILE A 143 -4.45 19.45 -40.64
N LEU A 144 -5.46 19.10 -41.45
CA LEU A 144 -6.82 18.85 -40.99
C LEU A 144 -6.96 17.39 -40.57
N TRP A 145 -7.21 17.15 -39.28
CA TRP A 145 -7.48 15.81 -38.76
C TRP A 145 -8.97 15.52 -38.77
N THR A 146 -9.37 14.41 -39.38
CA THR A 146 -10.75 13.91 -39.36
C THR A 146 -10.76 12.50 -38.77
N ASP A 147 -11.79 12.19 -37.97
CA ASP A 147 -12.04 10.86 -37.45
C ASP A 147 -13.56 10.69 -37.25
N GLU A 148 -14.03 9.45 -37.29
CA GLU A 148 -15.43 9.11 -37.04
C GLU A 148 -15.54 8.45 -35.67
N THR A 149 -16.46 8.94 -34.82
CA THR A 149 -16.71 8.35 -33.52
C THR A 149 -18.16 7.92 -33.36
N LYS A 150 -18.35 6.75 -32.74
CA LYS A 150 -19.67 6.23 -32.41
C LYS A 150 -20.13 6.75 -31.06
N VAL A 151 -21.27 7.43 -31.01
CA VAL A 151 -21.90 7.90 -29.77
C VAL A 151 -23.02 6.93 -29.37
N GLU A 152 -22.85 6.22 -28.26
CA GLU A 152 -23.86 5.31 -27.69
C GLU A 152 -24.49 5.93 -26.44
N LEU A 153 -25.82 6.06 -26.39
CA LEU A 153 -26.56 6.63 -25.24
C LEU A 153 -26.61 5.68 -24.04
N PHE A 154 -26.60 4.37 -24.29
CA PHE A 154 -26.70 3.34 -23.25
C PHE A 154 -25.65 2.26 -23.45
N GLY A 155 -24.44 2.51 -22.93
CA GLY A 155 -23.34 1.54 -22.95
C GLY A 155 -23.28 0.69 -21.67
N ARG A 156 -23.04 -0.63 -21.79
CA ARG A 156 -22.68 -1.47 -20.64
C ARG A 156 -21.26 -1.15 -20.18
N ASN A 157 -21.09 -0.21 -19.26
CA ASN A 157 -19.81 0.04 -18.60
C ASN A 157 -19.51 -1.06 -17.58
N THR A 158 -19.08 -2.23 -18.04
CA THR A 158 -18.60 -3.30 -17.16
C THR A 158 -17.18 -2.98 -16.69
N GLN A 159 -17.09 -2.06 -15.74
CA GLN A 159 -15.82 -1.68 -15.12
C GLN A 159 -15.28 -2.86 -14.31
N ARG A 160 -14.25 -3.53 -14.84
CA ARG A 160 -13.54 -4.60 -14.14
C ARG A 160 -12.36 -4.02 -13.36
N TYR A 161 -12.18 -4.46 -12.12
CA TYR A 161 -11.01 -4.10 -11.31
C TYR A 161 -9.87 -5.09 -11.54
N VAL A 162 -8.65 -4.58 -11.46
CA VAL A 162 -7.42 -5.36 -11.41
C VAL A 162 -6.59 -4.94 -10.21
N TRP A 163 -5.91 -5.89 -9.59
CA TRP A 163 -4.97 -5.62 -8.51
C TRP A 163 -3.70 -4.99 -9.07
N ARG A 164 -3.26 -3.87 -8.48
CA ARG A 164 -1.99 -3.21 -8.84
C ARG A 164 -1.23 -2.83 -7.58
N ILE A 165 0.08 -3.05 -7.63
CA ILE A 165 1.00 -2.47 -6.65
C ILE A 165 1.04 -0.96 -6.92
N GLN A 166 0.91 -0.17 -5.87
CA GLN A 166 1.13 1.26 -5.99
C GLN A 166 2.59 1.50 -6.36
N ARG A 167 2.82 1.97 -7.60
CA ARG A 167 4.11 2.56 -7.95
C ARG A 167 4.13 3.91 -7.26
N VAL A 168 4.88 4.03 -6.17
CA VAL A 168 5.42 5.32 -5.74
C VAL A 168 6.29 5.78 -6.90
N PHE A 169 5.86 6.84 -7.59
CA PHE A 169 6.73 7.57 -8.48
C PHE A 169 7.86 8.11 -7.60
N LEU A 170 9.03 7.47 -7.63
CA LEU A 170 10.26 8.18 -7.32
C LEU A 170 10.34 9.25 -8.42
N GLN A 171 10.14 10.50 -8.02
CA GLN A 171 10.44 11.64 -8.88
C GLN A 171 11.93 11.53 -9.23
N LEU A 172 12.19 11.47 -10.55
CA LEU A 172 13.53 11.64 -11.11
C LEU A 172 13.97 13.09 -10.95
#